data_AF-A0A6C0HQT6-F1
#
_entry.id   AF-A0A6C0HQT6-F1
#
_cell.length_a   1.000
_cell.length_b   1.000
_cell.length_c   1.000
_cell.angle_alpha   90.00
_cell.angle_beta   90.00
_cell.angle_gamma   90.00
#
_symmetry.space_group_name_H-M   'P 1'
#
loop_
_entity.id
_entity.type
_entity.pdbx_description
1 polymer ?
#
loop_
_entity_poly.entity_id
_entity_poly.type
_entity_poly.pdbx_seq_one_letter_code
_entity_poly.pdbx_strand_id
1 'polypeptide(L)'
;MDIIKKLPKDIRNYILTFTYEPQPFILLNDIRHYIRTRQEIKDWYTNHFAWEYPNAESDWLYNDLLGFCNENSALMFGYKAFYFEVFSRAFLLKNKSRDELLMHRHIFRYSDKTNNVIWGLLTIQERNEFILNWEI
;
A
#
# COMPACT_ATOMS: atom_id res chain seq x y z
N MET A 1 -17.18 -24.67 -3.30
CA MET A 1 -17.46 -25.18 -1.92
C MET A 1 -16.50 -26.30 -1.47
N ASP A 2 -15.63 -26.83 -2.34
CA ASP A 2 -14.77 -27.98 -1.97
C ASP A 2 -13.52 -27.65 -1.14
N ILE A 3 -13.02 -26.42 -1.15
CA ILE A 3 -11.84 -26.04 -0.35
C ILE A 3 -12.12 -26.11 1.14
N ILE A 4 -13.27 -25.63 1.61
CA ILE A 4 -13.61 -25.64 3.04
C ILE A 4 -13.69 -27.08 3.56
N LYS A 5 -14.24 -28.02 2.78
CA LYS A 5 -14.35 -29.43 3.20
C LYS A 5 -12.98 -30.11 3.39
N LYS A 6 -11.94 -29.64 2.70
CA LYS A 6 -10.56 -30.14 2.83
C LYS A 6 -9.85 -29.65 4.09
N LEU A 7 -10.40 -28.65 4.79
CA LEU A 7 -9.82 -28.14 6.04
C LEU A 7 -10.17 -29.06 7.22
N PRO A 8 -9.29 -29.15 8.24
CA PRO A 8 -9.59 -29.84 9.50
C PRO A 8 -10.89 -29.32 10.13
N LYS A 9 -11.63 -30.21 10.81
CA LYS A 9 -12.96 -29.89 11.36
C LYS A 9 -12.94 -28.65 12.26
N ASP A 10 -11.90 -28.50 13.08
CA ASP A 10 -11.79 -27.38 14.02
C ASP A 10 -11.56 -26.05 13.31
N ILE A 11 -10.75 -26.06 12.24
CA ILE A 11 -10.55 -24.89 11.38
C ILE A 11 -11.85 -24.52 10.65
N ARG A 12 -12.62 -25.51 10.17
CA ARG A 12 -13.93 -25.24 9.56
C ARG A 12 -14.90 -24.61 10.55
N ASN A 13 -14.96 -25.12 11.78
CA ASN A 13 -15.81 -24.57 12.83
C ASN A 13 -15.39 -23.13 13.19
N TYR A 14 -14.09 -22.86 13.26
CA TYR A 14 -13.54 -21.54 13.48
C TYR A 14 -13.83 -20.57 12.32
N ILE A 15 -13.81 -21.04 11.07
CA ILE A 15 -14.20 -20.20 9.91
C ILE A 15 -15.71 -19.94 9.90
N LEU A 16 -16.52 -20.95 10.25
CA LEU A 16 -17.98 -20.85 10.28
C LEU A 16 -18.47 -19.74 11.23
N THR A 17 -17.78 -19.49 12.35
CA THR A 17 -18.17 -18.38 13.25
C THR A 17 -18.10 -17.02 12.56
N PHE A 18 -17.17 -16.83 11.61
CA PHE A 18 -17.06 -15.58 10.84
C PHE A 18 -18.04 -15.50 9.67
N THR A 19 -18.77 -16.57 9.34
CA THR A 19 -19.77 -16.53 8.26
C THR A 19 -21.02 -15.73 8.62
N TYR A 20 -21.26 -15.52 9.91
CA TYR A 20 -22.36 -14.68 10.43
C TYR A 20 -21.95 -13.21 10.63
N GLU A 21 -20.66 -12.91 10.56
CA GLU A 21 -20.10 -11.55 10.66
C GLU A 21 -19.21 -11.28 9.43
N PRO A 22 -19.82 -11.16 8.23
CA PRO A 22 -19.05 -10.93 7.02
C PRO A 22 -18.27 -9.61 7.12
N GLN A 23 -17.06 -9.62 6.57
CA GLN A 23 -16.25 -8.41 6.45
C GLN A 23 -17.01 -7.33 5.65
N PRO A 24 -16.88 -6.04 6.00
CA PRO A 24 -17.53 -4.97 5.27
C PRO A 24 -17.21 -5.01 3.78
N PHE A 25 -18.23 -4.82 2.93
CA PHE A 25 -18.06 -4.85 1.47
C PHE A 25 -16.97 -3.86 1.00
N ILE A 26 -16.92 -2.68 1.61
CA ILE A 26 -15.93 -1.65 1.31
C ILE A 26 -14.50 -2.17 1.53
N LEU A 27 -14.25 -2.87 2.64
CA LEU A 27 -12.95 -3.46 2.94
C LEU A 27 -12.58 -4.57 1.94
N LEU A 28 -13.53 -5.43 1.60
CA LEU A 28 -13.30 -6.49 0.61
C LEU A 28 -13.01 -5.92 -0.78
N ASN A 29 -13.71 -4.84 -1.15
CA ASN A 29 -13.46 -4.13 -2.40
C ASN A 29 -12.07 -3.50 -2.42
N ASP A 30 -11.67 -2.86 -1.30
CA ASP A 30 -10.35 -2.27 -1.13
C ASP A 30 -9.23 -3.32 -1.23
N ILE A 31 -9.36 -4.46 -0.55
CA ILE A 31 -8.38 -5.56 -0.64
C ILE A 31 -8.24 -6.09 -2.06
N ARG A 32 -9.36 -6.32 -2.77
CA ARG A 32 -9.34 -6.76 -4.17
C ARG A 32 -8.66 -5.74 -5.07
N HIS A 33 -8.99 -4.46 -4.87
CA HIS A 33 -8.39 -3.37 -5.61
C HIS A 33 -6.88 -3.29 -5.36
N TYR A 34 -6.45 -3.35 -4.11
CA TYR A 34 -5.05 -3.37 -3.70
C TYR A 34 -4.31 -4.51 -4.38
N ILE A 35 -4.81 -5.76 -4.30
CA ILE A 35 -4.13 -6.92 -4.88
C ILE A 35 -3.96 -6.77 -6.40
N ARG A 36 -5.02 -6.35 -7.10
CA ARG A 36 -5.00 -6.14 -8.55
C ARG A 36 -3.99 -5.05 -8.92
N THR A 37 -4.18 -3.85 -8.38
CA THR A 37 -3.39 -2.68 -8.76
C THR A 37 -1.93 -2.75 -8.32
N ARG A 38 -1.65 -3.44 -7.21
CA ARG A 38 -0.27 -3.70 -6.77
C ARG A 38 0.48 -4.57 -7.78
N GLN A 39 -0.19 -5.53 -8.40
CA GLN A 39 0.44 -6.35 -9.44
C GLN A 39 0.65 -5.52 -10.71
N GLU A 40 -0.38 -4.78 -11.15
CA GLU A 40 -0.31 -3.88 -12.32
C GLU A 40 0.86 -2.89 -12.20
N ILE A 41 0.97 -2.19 -11.06
CA ILE A 41 2.04 -1.21 -10.84
C ILE A 41 3.42 -1.88 -10.82
N LYS A 42 3.54 -3.03 -10.15
CA LYS A 42 4.81 -3.76 -10.07
C LYS A 42 5.27 -4.20 -11.46
N ASP A 43 4.35 -4.72 -12.27
CA ASP A 43 4.65 -5.17 -13.63
C ASP A 43 5.07 -3.99 -14.51
N TRP A 44 4.37 -2.85 -14.40
CA TRP A 44 4.74 -1.65 -15.14
C TRP A 44 6.15 -1.18 -14.80
N TYR A 45 6.49 -0.98 -13.51
CA TYR A 45 7.84 -0.54 -13.14
C TYR A 45 8.91 -1.56 -13.51
N THR A 46 8.61 -2.86 -13.39
CA THR A 46 9.53 -3.93 -13.82
C THR A 46 9.84 -3.80 -15.30
N ASN A 47 8.82 -3.60 -16.14
CA ASN A 47 8.98 -3.49 -17.59
C ASN A 47 9.72 -2.21 -18.02
N HIS A 48 9.57 -1.12 -17.26
CA HIS A 48 10.15 0.18 -17.62
C HIS A 48 11.53 0.44 -17.06
N PHE A 49 11.86 -0.10 -15.87
CA PHE A 49 13.06 0.31 -15.13
C PHE A 49 13.99 -0.84 -14.70
N ALA A 50 13.56 -2.10 -14.73
CA ALA A 50 14.39 -3.21 -14.22
C ALA A 50 15.74 -3.40 -14.94
N TRP A 51 15.90 -2.78 -16.12
CA TRP A 51 17.14 -2.82 -16.90
C TRP A 51 18.21 -1.83 -16.42
N GLU A 52 17.87 -0.82 -15.63
CA GLU A 52 18.80 0.25 -15.28
C GLU A 52 19.87 -0.21 -14.28
N TYR A 53 19.45 -0.80 -13.16
CA TYR A 53 20.31 -1.33 -12.11
C TYR A 53 19.53 -2.32 -11.22
N PRO A 54 20.21 -3.12 -10.38
CA PRO A 54 19.53 -4.09 -9.52
C PRO A 54 18.51 -3.43 -8.58
N ASN A 55 17.24 -3.87 -8.67
CA ASN A 55 16.08 -3.35 -7.93
C ASN A 55 15.63 -1.93 -8.32
N ALA A 56 16.05 -1.42 -9.49
CA ALA A 56 15.64 -0.11 -9.98
C ALA A 56 14.11 0.06 -10.01
N GLU A 57 13.37 -0.96 -10.40
CA GLU A 57 11.90 -0.95 -10.41
C GLU A 57 11.30 -0.68 -9.03
N SER A 58 11.94 -1.17 -7.97
CA SER A 58 11.49 -0.99 -6.60
C SER A 58 11.85 0.41 -6.08
N ASP A 59 13.04 0.89 -6.41
CA ASP A 59 13.54 2.20 -5.97
C ASP A 59 12.80 3.34 -6.68
N TRP A 60 12.52 3.21 -7.98
CA TRP A 60 11.72 4.15 -8.74
C TRP A 60 10.28 4.21 -8.22
N LEU A 61 9.63 3.06 -8.02
CA LEU A 61 8.29 3.01 -7.44
C LEU A 61 8.26 3.65 -6.05
N TYR A 62 9.26 3.39 -5.20
CA TYR A 62 9.32 4.00 -3.88
C TYR A 62 9.40 5.53 -3.95
N ASN A 63 10.29 6.05 -4.81
CA ASN A 63 10.48 7.49 -4.97
C ASN A 63 9.21 8.16 -5.49
N ASP A 64 8.54 7.56 -6.47
CA ASP A 64 7.30 8.10 -7.04
C ASP A 64 6.15 8.06 -6.04
N LEU A 65 6.02 6.97 -5.26
CA LEU A 65 5.01 6.89 -4.20
C LEU A 65 5.23 7.95 -3.11
N LEU A 66 6.48 8.19 -2.71
CA LEU A 66 6.80 9.28 -1.79
C LEU A 66 6.54 10.65 -2.40
N GLY A 67 6.89 10.83 -3.67
CA GLY A 67 6.61 12.04 -4.44
C GLY A 67 5.12 12.33 -4.45
N PHE A 68 4.30 11.36 -4.83
CA PHE A 68 2.85 11.45 -4.81
C PHE A 68 2.29 11.81 -3.43
N CYS A 69 2.72 11.10 -2.38
CA CYS A 69 2.31 11.40 -1.00
C CYS A 69 2.72 12.80 -0.56
N ASN A 70 3.76 13.37 -1.17
CA ASN A 70 4.21 14.73 -0.90
C ASN A 70 3.74 15.76 -1.94
N GLU A 71 2.68 15.46 -2.70
CA GLU A 71 2.12 16.33 -3.75
C GLU A 71 3.19 16.77 -4.77
N ASN A 72 4.12 15.88 -5.08
CA ASN A 72 5.30 16.10 -5.94
C ASN A 72 6.20 17.27 -5.48
N SER A 73 6.09 17.70 -4.22
CA SER A 73 6.98 18.69 -3.63
C SER A 73 8.33 18.05 -3.27
N ALA A 74 9.42 18.71 -3.62
CA ALA A 74 10.75 18.26 -3.20
C ALA A 74 10.88 18.28 -1.66
N LEU A 75 11.49 17.24 -1.09
CA LEU A 75 11.64 17.07 0.37
C LEU A 75 12.43 18.22 1.03
N MET A 76 13.28 18.92 0.28
CA MET A 76 13.99 20.10 0.77
C MET A 76 13.06 21.24 1.19
N PHE A 77 11.83 21.28 0.67
CA PHE A 77 10.78 22.23 1.06
C PHE A 77 9.88 21.69 2.18
N GLY A 78 10.24 20.55 2.76
CA GLY A 78 9.48 19.88 3.80
C GLY A 78 8.38 18.97 3.27
N TYR A 79 7.57 18.47 4.20
CA TYR A 79 6.49 17.54 3.94
C TYR A 79 5.13 18.26 3.90
N LYS A 80 4.30 17.90 2.91
CA LYS A 80 2.94 18.41 2.74
C LYS A 80 1.97 17.75 3.71
N ALA A 81 0.79 18.36 3.85
CA ALA A 81 -0.25 17.83 4.75
C ALA A 81 -0.66 16.41 4.34
N PHE A 82 -0.80 16.18 3.03
CA PHE A 82 -1.19 14.88 2.48
C PHE A 82 -0.26 13.74 2.90
N TYR A 83 1.05 13.99 2.99
CA TYR A 83 2.01 13.00 3.49
C TYR A 83 1.63 12.52 4.89
N PHE A 84 1.41 13.46 5.82
CA PHE A 84 1.03 13.11 7.18
C PHE A 84 -0.33 12.41 7.25
N GLU A 85 -1.28 12.83 6.41
CA GLU A 85 -2.59 12.19 6.32
C GLU A 85 -2.48 10.74 5.89
N VAL A 86 -1.72 10.43 4.84
CA VAL A 86 -1.50 9.05 4.36
C VAL A 86 -0.83 8.21 5.43
N PHE A 87 0.29 8.67 6.00
CA PHE A 87 1.05 7.87 6.96
C PHE A 87 0.33 7.71 8.31
N SER A 88 -0.55 8.65 8.70
CA SER A 88 -1.41 8.50 9.89
C SER A 88 -2.48 7.41 9.74
N ARG A 89 -2.74 6.88 8.54
CA ARG A 89 -3.67 5.76 8.35
C ARG A 89 -3.10 4.45 8.89
N ALA A 90 -1.77 4.34 8.99
CA ALA A 90 -1.14 3.16 9.56
C ALA A 90 -1.48 3.06 11.06
N PHE A 91 -1.95 1.90 11.49
CA PHE A 91 -2.43 1.68 12.87
C PHE A 91 -1.39 2.11 13.93
N LEU A 92 -0.11 1.82 13.70
CA LEU A 92 0.98 2.17 14.62
C LEU A 92 1.31 3.66 14.66
N LEU A 93 0.87 4.42 13.65
CA LEU A 93 1.22 5.82 13.45
C LEU A 93 0.02 6.78 13.63
N LYS A 94 -1.20 6.26 13.74
CA LYS A 94 -2.45 7.04 13.78
C LYS A 94 -2.52 8.15 14.81
N ASN A 95 -1.93 7.94 15.97
CA ASN A 95 -1.97 8.90 17.08
C ASN A 95 -0.64 9.64 17.27
N LYS A 96 0.24 9.58 16.27
CA LYS A 96 1.54 10.25 16.32
C LYS A 96 1.43 11.68 15.84
N SER A 97 2.12 12.58 16.53
CA SER A 97 2.33 13.94 16.06
C SER A 97 3.15 13.96 14.77
N ARG A 98 3.12 15.09 14.04
CA ARG A 98 3.92 15.24 12.81
C ARG A 98 5.41 15.00 13.07
N ASP A 99 5.94 15.52 14.18
CA ASP A 99 7.35 15.33 14.53
C ASP A 99 7.66 13.86 14.81
N GLU A 100 6.80 13.15 15.54
CA GLU A 100 6.95 11.70 15.76
C GLU A 100 6.88 10.91 14.44
N LEU A 101 5.98 11.28 13.51
CA LEU A 101 5.91 10.65 12.19
C LEU A 101 7.23 10.81 11.41
N LEU A 102 7.84 12.00 11.46
CA LEU A 102 9.14 12.25 10.82
C LEU A 102 10.28 11.46 11.47
N MET A 103 10.25 11.25 12.79
CA MET A 103 11.22 10.38 13.46
C MET A 103 11.07 8.91 13.03
N HIS A 104 9.85 8.49 12.68
CA HIS A 104 9.54 7.15 12.21
C HIS A 104 9.79 6.93 10.71
N ARG A 105 10.25 7.94 9.95
CA ARG A 105 10.57 7.79 8.50
C ARG A 105 11.51 6.63 8.19
N HIS A 106 12.40 6.29 9.14
CA HIS A 106 13.36 5.21 9.00
C HIS A 106 12.75 3.80 9.03
N ILE A 107 11.46 3.67 9.40
CA ILE A 107 10.71 2.41 9.33
C ILE A 107 10.51 2.01 7.86
N PHE A 108 10.40 2.99 6.96
CA PHE A 108 10.22 2.79 5.53
C PHE A 108 11.59 2.77 4.84
N ARG A 109 12.31 1.65 4.97
CA ARG A 109 13.56 1.44 4.20
C ARG A 109 13.21 1.06 2.76
N TYR A 110 14.02 1.48 1.79
CA TYR A 110 13.94 1.05 0.39
C TYR A 110 13.78 -0.48 0.32
N SER A 111 12.59 -0.92 -0.05
CA SER A 111 12.25 -2.33 -0.23
C SER A 111 10.87 -2.48 -0.84
N ASP A 112 10.66 -3.59 -1.55
CA ASP A 112 9.34 -4.04 -1.99
C ASP A 112 8.30 -4.03 -0.86
N LYS A 113 8.70 -4.37 0.37
CA LYS A 113 7.80 -4.38 1.53
C LYS A 113 7.28 -2.98 1.83
N THR A 114 8.14 -1.98 1.75
CA THR A 114 7.78 -0.59 1.98
C THR A 114 6.83 -0.07 0.91
N ASN A 115 7.08 -0.39 -0.37
CA ASN A 115 6.17 -0.04 -1.47
C ASN A 115 4.78 -0.62 -1.25
N ASN A 116 4.71 -1.89 -0.82
CA ASN A 116 3.44 -2.54 -0.49
C ASN A 116 2.70 -1.86 0.66
N VAL A 117 3.44 -1.43 1.69
CA VAL A 117 2.84 -0.71 2.83
C VAL A 117 2.30 0.64 2.36
N ILE A 118 3.10 1.44 1.65
CA ILE A 118 2.66 2.76 1.17
C ILE A 118 1.45 2.60 0.24
N TRP A 119 1.50 1.67 -0.72
CA TRP A 119 0.38 1.36 -1.62
C TRP A 119 -0.90 0.93 -0.87
N GLY A 120 -0.73 0.20 0.25
CA GLY A 120 -1.82 -0.23 1.11
C GLY A 120 -2.41 0.89 1.98
N LEU A 121 -1.67 1.98 2.21
CA LEU A 121 -2.16 3.17 2.94
C LEU A 121 -2.97 4.12 2.04
N LEU A 122 -2.77 4.04 0.73
CA LEU A 122 -3.57 4.78 -0.24
C LEU A 122 -5.00 4.20 -0.30
N THR A 123 -5.97 5.08 -0.52
CA THR A 123 -7.35 4.72 -0.84
C THR A 123 -7.45 4.19 -2.27
N ILE A 124 -8.60 3.62 -2.62
CA ILE A 124 -8.89 3.24 -4.01
C ILE A 124 -8.73 4.43 -4.96
N GLN A 125 -9.25 5.60 -4.57
CA GLN A 125 -9.23 6.82 -5.37
C GLN A 125 -7.79 7.29 -5.59
N GLU A 126 -6.99 7.37 -4.53
CA GLU A 126 -5.59 7.81 -4.63
C GLU A 126 -4.71 6.82 -5.41
N ARG A 127 -4.96 5.52 -5.32
CA ARG A 127 -4.28 4.53 -6.18
C ARG A 127 -4.62 4.73 -7.65
N ASN A 128 -5.89 5.00 -7.96
CA ASN A 128 -6.31 5.27 -9.33
C ASN A 128 -5.70 6.59 -9.84
N GLU A 129 -5.64 7.61 -9.00
CA GLU A 129 -4.98 8.88 -9.32
C GLU A 129 -3.49 8.68 -9.58
N PHE A 130 -2.80 7.88 -8.75
CA PHE A 130 -1.41 7.50 -8.98
C PHE A 130 -1.24 6.75 -10.32
N ILE A 131 -2.10 5.79 -10.64
CA ILE A 131 -2.00 5.06 -11.92
C ILE A 131 -2.20 6.02 -13.11
N LEU A 132 -3.18 6.92 -13.03
CA LEU A 132 -3.50 7.88 -14.09
C LEU A 132 -2.39 8.92 -14.30
N ASN A 133 -1.81 9.45 -13.23
CA ASN A 133 -0.79 10.50 -13.30
C ASN A 133 0.53 10.02 -13.92
N TRP A 134 0.79 8.70 -13.93
CA TRP A 134 1.99 8.09 -14.49
C TRP A 134 1.72 7.33 -15.80
N GLU A 135 0.52 7.48 -16.38
CA GLU A 135 0.09 6.80 -17.62
C GLU A 135 0.24 5.25 -17.56
N ILE A 136 -0.05 4.66 -16.39
CA ILE A 136 0.11 3.23 -16.10
C ILE A 136 -1.15 2.43 -16.44
#